data_AF-A0AAX3IEN5-F1
#
_entry.id   AF-A0AAX3IEN5-F1
#
_cell.length_a   1.000
_cell.length_b   1.000
_cell.length_c   1.000
_cell.angle_alpha   90.00
_cell.angle_beta   90.00
_cell.angle_gamma   90.00
#
_symmetry.space_group_name_H-M   'P 1'
#
loop_
_entity.id
_entity.type
_entity.pdbx_description
1 polymer ?
#
loop_
_entity_poly.entity_id
_entity_poly.type
_entity_poly.pdbx_seq_one_letter_code
_entity_poly.pdbx_strand_id
1 'polypeptide(L)'
;MCDLHIISKTVYMLGNGTGKARANDRGQAGRQVQGWRLLFLSTGEKTLAQHMADANKELKAGMEVRMLAVPADASKGLGMFDVLNGFEDTAALSDALKARVAKYYAPPSPPSSTRCVHLEKCSDGR
;
A
#
# COMPACT_ATOMS: atom_id res chain seq x y z
N MET A 1 -16.36 -3.46 8.25
CA MET A 1 -15.76 -4.46 7.32
C MET A 1 -15.75 -3.95 5.88
N CYS A 2 -14.58 -3.91 5.23
CA CYS A 2 -14.41 -3.48 3.85
C CYS A 2 -14.81 -4.60 2.87
N ASP A 3 -15.52 -4.29 1.79
CA ASP A 3 -16.00 -5.28 0.81
C ASP A 3 -14.86 -5.88 -0.03
N LEU A 4 -14.86 -7.21 -0.19
CA LEU A 4 -13.76 -7.94 -0.83
C LEU A 4 -13.65 -7.66 -2.33
N HIS A 5 -14.77 -7.36 -2.98
CA HIS A 5 -14.79 -7.01 -4.40
C HIS A 5 -14.16 -5.63 -4.63
N ILE A 6 -14.35 -4.70 -3.70
CA ILE A 6 -13.64 -3.41 -3.71
C ILE A 6 -12.13 -3.63 -3.58
N ILE A 7 -11.67 -4.45 -2.62
CA ILE A 7 -10.23 -4.74 -2.42
C ILE A 7 -9.64 -5.35 -3.69
N SER A 8 -10.28 -6.40 -4.22
CA SER A 8 -9.83 -7.09 -5.43
C SER A 8 -9.69 -6.13 -6.61
N LYS A 9 -10.72 -5.31 -6.88
CA LYS A 9 -10.69 -4.32 -7.96
C LYS A 9 -9.60 -3.28 -7.75
N THR A 10 -9.35 -2.86 -6.51
CA THR A 10 -8.33 -1.87 -6.19
C THR A 10 -6.94 -2.41 -6.48
N VAL A 11 -6.64 -3.66 -6.10
CA VAL A 11 -5.37 -4.32 -6.43
C VAL A 11 -5.15 -4.39 -7.94
N TYR A 12 -6.18 -4.75 -8.71
CA TYR A 12 -6.09 -4.76 -10.16
C TYR A 12 -5.89 -3.36 -10.77
N MET A 13 -6.59 -2.34 -10.28
CA MET A 13 -6.44 -0.98 -10.76
C MET A 13 -5.05 -0.41 -10.49
N LEU A 14 -4.53 -0.63 -9.28
CA LEU A 14 -3.18 -0.19 -8.88
C LEU A 14 -2.11 -0.91 -9.70
N GLY A 15 -2.19 -2.24 -9.80
CA GLY A 15 -1.20 -3.04 -10.53
C GLY A 15 -1.25 -2.85 -12.04
N ASN A 16 -2.42 -2.58 -12.62
CA ASN A 16 -2.56 -2.29 -14.05
C ASN A 16 -2.33 -0.82 -14.40
N GLY A 17 -2.07 0.04 -13.41
CA GLY A 17 -1.76 1.44 -13.67
C GLY A 17 -2.91 2.23 -14.29
N THR A 18 -4.17 1.85 -14.05
CA THR A 18 -5.31 2.41 -14.78
C THR A 18 -6.43 2.85 -13.83
N GLY A 19 -6.87 4.10 -14.00
CA GLY A 19 -8.00 4.69 -13.28
C GLY A 19 -9.35 4.08 -13.61
N LYS A 20 -10.36 4.44 -12.80
CA LYS A 20 -11.74 4.07 -13.07
C LYS A 20 -12.36 5.08 -14.04
N ALA A 21 -12.78 4.61 -15.21
CA ALA A 21 -13.56 5.42 -16.14
C ALA A 21 -14.88 5.87 -15.50
N ARG A 22 -15.27 7.11 -15.76
CA ARG A 22 -16.56 7.68 -15.34
C ARG A 22 -17.27 8.19 -16.59
N ALA A 23 -18.55 7.87 -16.74
CA ALA A 23 -19.38 8.49 -17.78
C ALA A 23 -19.63 9.95 -17.41
N ASN A 24 -19.80 10.81 -18.42
CA ASN A 24 -20.31 12.16 -18.19
C ASN A 24 -21.84 12.13 -18.01
N ASP A 25 -22.40 13.27 -17.63
CA ASP A 25 -23.84 13.55 -17.51
C ASP A 25 -24.63 13.28 -18.80
N ARG A 26 -23.95 13.17 -19.95
CA ARG A 26 -24.52 12.86 -21.27
C ARG A 26 -24.38 11.39 -21.68
N GLY A 27 -23.94 10.50 -20.77
CA GLY A 27 -23.78 9.07 -21.04
C GLY A 27 -22.65 8.72 -22.00
N GLN A 28 -21.83 9.70 -22.40
CA GLN A 28 -20.63 9.48 -23.20
C GLN A 28 -19.48 9.07 -22.27
N ALA A 29 -18.48 8.36 -22.83
CA ALA A 29 -17.23 8.12 -22.13
C ALA A 29 -16.67 9.46 -21.64
N GLY A 30 -16.53 9.64 -20.33
CA GLY A 30 -16.01 10.87 -19.76
C GLY A 30 -14.52 11.07 -20.07
N ARG A 31 -13.90 12.03 -19.36
CA ARG A 31 -12.49 12.40 -19.53
C ARG A 31 -11.57 11.16 -19.59
N GLN A 32 -10.52 11.23 -20.42
CA GLN A 32 -9.59 10.11 -20.61
C GLN A 32 -9.14 9.52 -19.28
N VAL A 33 -9.16 8.19 -19.21
CA VAL A 33 -8.76 7.42 -18.04
C VAL A 33 -7.31 7.72 -17.75
N GLN A 34 -7.04 8.20 -16.53
CA GLN A 34 -5.69 8.50 -16.10
C GLN A 34 -4.92 7.19 -15.94
N GLY A 35 -3.78 7.10 -16.62
CA GLY A 35 -2.81 6.03 -16.44
C GLY A 35 -1.71 6.45 -15.47
N TRP A 36 -1.13 5.50 -14.75
CA TRP A 36 0.03 5.71 -13.89
C TRP A 36 0.96 4.50 -13.92
N ARG A 37 2.23 4.74 -13.61
CA ARG A 37 3.21 3.70 -13.33
C ARG A 37 3.84 4.03 -11.99
N LEU A 38 3.44 3.33 -10.95
CA LEU A 38 3.93 3.56 -9.59
C LEU A 38 4.17 2.24 -8.87
N LEU A 39 5.17 2.25 -7.99
CA LEU A 39 5.31 1.25 -6.96
C LEU A 39 4.51 1.73 -5.75
N PHE A 40 3.66 0.85 -5.21
CA PHE A 40 2.93 1.12 -3.98
C PHE A 40 3.39 0.17 -2.89
N LEU A 41 3.42 0.68 -1.67
CA LEU A 41 3.70 -0.08 -0.46
C LEU A 41 2.57 0.18 0.51
N SER A 42 2.04 -0.88 1.11
CA SER A 42 1.01 -0.80 2.14
C SER A 42 1.52 -1.52 3.38
N THR A 43 1.47 -0.86 4.52
CA THR A 43 1.77 -1.45 5.83
C THR A 43 0.44 -1.82 6.50
N GLY A 44 -0.09 -3.00 6.13
CA GLY A 44 -1.34 -3.53 6.69
C GLY A 44 -1.09 -4.51 7.84
N GLU A 45 -1.99 -4.55 8.82
CA GLU A 45 -1.97 -5.54 9.91
C GLU A 45 -2.33 -6.95 9.42
N LYS A 46 -3.15 -7.02 8.37
CA LYS A 46 -3.52 -8.25 7.68
C LYS A 46 -3.03 -8.19 6.25
N THR A 47 -2.44 -9.29 5.81
CA THR A 47 -2.10 -9.51 4.41
C THR A 47 -3.38 -9.64 3.56
N LEU A 48 -3.25 -9.42 2.26
CA LEU A 48 -4.36 -9.64 1.32
C LEU A 48 -4.89 -11.08 1.41
N ALA A 49 -4.00 -12.07 1.57
CA ALA A 49 -4.38 -13.47 1.76
C ALA A 49 -5.23 -13.68 3.02
N GLN A 50 -4.84 -13.09 4.15
CA GLN A 50 -5.61 -13.16 5.39
C GLN A 50 -6.98 -12.50 5.25
N HIS A 51 -7.06 -11.35 4.57
CA HIS A 51 -8.34 -10.70 4.28
C HIS A 51 -9.27 -11.54 3.40
N MET A 52 -8.73 -12.27 2.42
CA MET A 52 -9.51 -13.19 1.59
C MET A 52 -9.98 -14.42 2.39
N ALA A 53 -9.10 -14.97 3.23
CA ALA A 53 -9.38 -16.12 4.08
C ALA A 53 -10.47 -15.84 5.12
N ASP A 54 -10.46 -14.67 5.77
CA ASP A 54 -11.51 -14.22 6.70
C ASP A 54 -12.91 -14.24 6.06
N ALA A 55 -12.99 -14.07 4.74
CA ALA A 55 -14.23 -14.06 3.96
C ALA A 55 -14.55 -15.42 3.30
N ASN A 56 -13.80 -16.49 3.60
CA ASN A 56 -13.88 -17.80 2.91
C ASN A 56 -13.76 -17.67 1.38
N LYS A 57 -12.86 -16.81 0.91
CA LYS A 57 -12.57 -16.62 -0.52
C LYS A 57 -11.12 -16.95 -0.80
N GLU A 58 -10.88 -17.56 -1.95
CA GLU A 58 -9.52 -17.86 -2.40
C GLU A 58 -8.85 -16.62 -3.00
N LEU A 59 -7.58 -16.42 -2.63
CA LEU A 59 -6.72 -15.45 -3.28
C LEU A 59 -6.39 -15.92 -4.69
N LYS A 60 -6.75 -15.12 -5.70
CA LYS A 60 -6.40 -15.41 -7.10
C LYS A 60 -4.92 -15.05 -7.34
N ALA A 61 -4.19 -15.93 -8.03
CA ALA A 61 -2.78 -15.71 -8.39
C ALA A 61 -2.52 -14.36 -9.09
N GLY A 62 -3.46 -13.89 -9.93
CA GLY A 62 -3.36 -12.58 -10.58
C GLY A 62 -3.33 -11.38 -9.64
N MET A 63 -3.90 -11.51 -8.43
CA MET A 63 -3.84 -10.48 -7.39
C MET A 63 -2.54 -10.56 -6.60
N GLU A 64 -2.08 -11.77 -6.29
CA GLU A 64 -0.83 -12.01 -5.55
C GLU A 64 0.39 -11.46 -6.30
N VAL A 65 0.46 -11.65 -7.62
CA VAL A 65 1.54 -11.10 -8.45
C VAL A 65 1.55 -9.56 -8.47
N ARG A 66 0.42 -8.91 -8.21
CA ARG A 66 0.29 -7.44 -8.21
C ARG A 66 0.52 -6.82 -6.83
N MET A 67 0.34 -7.59 -5.76
CA MET A 67 0.50 -7.14 -4.39
C MET A 67 1.15 -8.26 -3.57
N LEU A 68 2.48 -8.24 -3.53
CA LEU A 68 3.26 -9.20 -2.77
C LEU A 68 3.21 -8.84 -1.28
N ALA A 69 2.90 -9.84 -0.45
CA ALA A 69 3.03 -9.72 1.00
C ALA A 69 4.47 -10.07 1.39
N VAL A 70 5.22 -9.07 1.86
CA VAL A 70 6.57 -9.28 2.37
C VAL A 70 6.50 -9.46 3.89
N PRO A 71 6.94 -10.62 4.44
CA PRO A 71 7.00 -10.79 5.88
C PRO A 71 8.02 -9.81 6.48
N ALA A 72 7.60 -9.06 7.50
CA ALA A 72 8.44 -8.09 8.19
C ALA A 72 9.24 -8.74 9.33
N ASP A 73 9.88 -9.87 9.05
CA ASP A 73 10.69 -10.62 10.02
C ASP A 73 12.01 -11.09 9.36
N ALA A 74 13.13 -10.65 9.91
CA ALA A 74 14.47 -11.04 9.52
C ALA A 74 14.96 -12.32 10.23
N SER A 75 14.10 -12.97 11.02
CA SER A 75 14.39 -14.22 11.77
C SER A 75 15.55 -14.13 12.75
N LYS A 76 15.91 -12.90 13.18
CA LYS A 76 16.95 -12.62 14.17
C LYS A 76 16.41 -12.10 15.51
N GLY A 77 15.10 -12.16 15.72
CA GLY A 77 14.44 -11.62 16.91
C GLY A 77 14.38 -10.07 16.97
N LEU A 78 14.80 -9.40 15.90
CA LEU A 78 14.86 -7.95 15.77
C LEU A 78 13.74 -7.39 14.86
N GLY A 79 12.69 -8.19 14.62
CA GLY A 79 11.61 -7.85 13.68
C GLY A 79 12.14 -7.68 12.26
N MET A 80 11.83 -6.57 11.60
CA MET A 80 12.24 -6.31 10.21
C MET A 80 13.75 -6.05 10.04
N PHE A 81 14.49 -5.80 11.12
CA PHE A 81 15.90 -5.45 11.04
C PHE A 81 16.81 -6.66 11.21
N ASP A 82 17.90 -6.68 10.44
CA ASP A 82 18.93 -7.72 10.54
C ASP A 82 20.03 -7.36 11.55
N VAL A 83 20.37 -6.07 11.64
CA VAL A 83 21.47 -5.52 12.46
C VAL A 83 21.06 -4.14 13.01
N LEU A 84 21.28 -3.92 14.31
CA LEU A 84 20.93 -2.66 14.99
C LEU A 84 21.93 -1.52 14.76
N ASN A 85 23.08 -1.76 14.13
CA ASN A 85 24.06 -0.74 13.74
C ASN A 85 24.44 0.26 14.88
N GLY A 86 24.57 -0.23 16.11
CA GLY A 86 24.95 0.57 17.27
C GLY A 86 23.80 1.25 18.02
N PHE A 87 22.54 0.98 17.66
CA PHE A 87 21.37 1.38 18.44
C PHE A 87 21.06 0.35 19.54
N GLU A 88 20.50 0.83 20.66
CA GLU A 88 20.19 0.01 21.84
C GLU A 88 19.09 -1.03 21.56
N ASP A 89 18.09 -0.66 20.76
CA ASP A 89 16.99 -1.54 20.38
C ASP A 89 16.44 -1.21 18.96
N THR A 90 15.47 -2.02 18.52
CA THR A 90 14.81 -1.87 17.22
C THR A 90 13.93 -0.61 17.14
N ALA A 91 13.42 -0.14 18.28
CA ALA A 91 12.58 1.06 18.35
C ALA A 91 13.43 2.33 18.14
N ALA A 92 14.57 2.44 18.82
CA ALA A 92 15.54 3.50 18.68
C ALA A 92 16.07 3.60 17.25
N LEU A 93 16.37 2.45 16.60
CA LEU A 93 16.73 2.44 15.18
C LEU A 93 15.59 2.95 14.29
N SER A 94 14.36 2.50 14.53
CA SER A 94 13.19 2.91 13.76
C SER A 94 12.92 4.41 13.87
N ASP A 95 13.02 4.97 15.07
CA ASP A 95 12.77 6.39 15.31
C ASP A 95 13.90 7.27 14.77
N ALA A 96 15.16 6.81 14.89
CA ALA A 96 16.28 7.46 14.24
C ALA A 96 16.16 7.47 12.71
N LEU A 97 15.69 6.37 12.11
CA LEU A 97 15.41 6.30 10.67
C LEU A 97 14.30 7.28 10.27
N LYS A 98 13.16 7.29 10.97
CA LYS A 98 12.07 8.24 10.72
C LYS A 98 12.55 9.69 10.80
N ALA A 99 13.31 10.04 11.84
CA ALA A 99 13.83 11.40 12.02
C ALA A 99 14.78 11.81 10.89
N ARG A 100 15.68 10.91 10.46
CA ARG A 100 16.61 11.17 9.35
C ARG A 100 15.88 11.28 8.01
N VAL A 101 14.94 10.39 7.73
CA VAL A 101 14.14 10.43 6.50
C VAL A 101 13.33 11.73 6.44
N ALA A 102 12.71 12.15 7.54
CA ALA A 102 11.99 13.42 7.61
C ALA A 102 12.92 14.63 7.36
N LYS A 103 14.16 14.58 7.84
CA LYS A 103 15.14 15.66 7.64
C LYS A 103 15.60 15.80 6.19
N TYR A 104 15.80 14.69 5.46
CA TYR A 104 16.42 14.71 4.13
C TYR A 104 15.45 14.51 2.97
N TYR A 105 14.30 13.87 3.19
CA TYR A 105 13.37 13.47 2.13
C TYR A 105 11.93 13.95 2.32
N ALA A 106 11.63 14.75 3.37
CA ALA A 106 10.29 15.36 3.48
C ALA A 106 10.07 16.36 2.33
N PRO A 107 9.01 16.19 1.52
CA PRO A 107 8.80 17.05 0.37
C PRO A 107 8.29 18.44 0.81
N PRO A 108 8.94 19.54 0.40
CA PRO A 108 8.24 20.82 0.27
C PRO A 108 7.23 20.69 -0.89
N SER A 109 5.94 20.98 -0.68
CA SER A 109 4.90 20.94 -1.74
C SER A 109 4.69 22.32 -2.40
N PRO A 110 4.16 22.47 -3.65
CA PRO A 110 3.57 21.46 -4.59
C PRO A 110 4.06 21.63 -6.08
N PRO A 111 3.36 21.11 -7.14
CA PRO A 111 2.98 19.73 -7.48
C PRO A 111 3.51 19.26 -8.87
N SER A 112 3.99 18.02 -9.01
CA SER A 112 3.82 17.22 -10.26
C SER A 112 4.27 15.76 -10.09
N SER A 113 3.43 14.87 -10.62
CA SER A 113 3.69 13.48 -11.05
C SER A 113 4.01 12.34 -10.06
N THR A 114 4.46 12.54 -8.83
CA THR A 114 4.67 11.38 -7.91
C THR A 114 3.81 11.51 -6.66
N ARG A 115 2.53 11.19 -6.82
CA ARG A 115 1.62 10.98 -5.69
C ARG A 115 2.02 9.64 -5.04
N CYS A 116 2.76 9.68 -3.95
CA CYS A 116 2.78 8.57 -2.99
C CYS A 116 1.32 8.39 -2.54
N VAL A 117 0.63 7.40 -3.11
CA VAL A 117 -0.71 7.03 -2.66
C VAL A 117 -0.51 6.30 -1.35
N HIS A 118 -0.42 7.04 -0.24
CA HIS A 118 -0.60 6.48 1.08
C HIS A 118 -2.06 6.05 1.17
N LEU A 119 -2.33 4.76 1.04
CA LEU A 119 -3.65 4.20 1.29
C LEU A 119 -3.82 4.17 2.81
N GLU A 120 -4.44 5.21 3.37
CA GLU A 120 -4.81 5.20 4.78
C GLU A 120 -5.77 4.05 5.08
N LYS A 121 -5.59 3.48 6.27
CA LYS A 121 -6.48 2.50 6.88
C LYS A 121 -7.94 2.96 6.74
N CYS A 122 -8.81 2.02 6.36
CA CYS A 122 -10.21 2.10 6.75
C CYS A 122 -10.23 1.92 8.28
N SER A 123 -10.19 3.03 9.03
CA SER A 123 -10.42 3.03 10.47
C SER A 123 -11.80 2.42 10.71
N ASP A 124 -11.84 1.26 11.38
CA ASP A 124 -13.07 0.72 11.96
C ASP A 124 -13.50 1.70 13.07
N GLY A 125 -14.36 2.64 12.71
CA GLY A 125 -15.26 3.27 13.65
C GLY A 125 -16.37 2.27 13.94
N ARG A 126 -16.44 1.86 15.21
CA ARG A 126 -17.55 1.15 15.90
C ARG A 126 -18.72 0.65 15.04
#